data_AF-A0A7S1NER8-F1
#
_entry.id   AF-A0A7S1NER8-F1
#
_cell.length_a   1.000
_cell.length_b   1.000
_cell.length_c   1.000
_cell.angle_alpha   90.00
_cell.angle_beta   90.00
_cell.angle_gamma   90.00
#
_symmetry.space_group_name_H-M   'P 1'
#
loop_
_entity.id
_entity.type
_entity.pdbx_description
1 polymer ?
#
loop_
_entity_poly.entity_id
_entity_poly.type
_entity_poly.pdbx_seq_one_letter_code
_entity_poly.pdbx_strand_id
1 'polypeptide(L)'
;RKQVTLVPCSNCGRRFAEQRLAQHEDVCRRQKKRKVFNMAKQRTEGTEMEGMPKSSPAKEKPKPKSNWRDKHAAFQQAVQSGKEVEKVLAAGGNLADLPPPPPSENPDYVL
;
A
#
# COMPACT_ATOMS: atom_id res chain seq x y z
N ARG A 1 9.41 22.94 -19.70
CA ARG A 1 8.75 21.62 -19.81
C ARG A 1 9.15 21.04 -21.18
N LYS A 2 10.01 20.03 -21.25
CA LYS A 2 10.40 19.43 -22.55
C LYS A 2 9.26 18.56 -23.05
N GLN A 3 8.82 18.76 -24.29
CA GLN A 3 7.84 17.91 -24.94
C GLN A 3 8.53 16.62 -25.39
N VAL A 4 7.95 15.47 -25.07
CA VAL A 4 8.48 14.14 -25.43
C VAL A 4 7.45 13.45 -26.29
N THR A 5 7.80 13.17 -27.55
CA THR A 5 6.98 12.38 -28.47
C THR A 5 6.99 10.92 -28.01
N LEU A 6 5.80 10.34 -27.83
CA LEU A 6 5.64 8.96 -27.38
C LEU A 6 5.10 8.09 -28.51
N VAL A 7 5.89 7.09 -28.91
CA VAL A 7 5.59 6.15 -29.99
C VAL A 7 5.25 4.78 -29.38
N PRO A 8 4.19 4.09 -29.84
CA PRO A 8 3.86 2.74 -29.38
C PRO A 8 4.83 1.68 -29.90
N CYS A 9 5.18 0.70 -29.07
CA CYS A 9 5.94 -0.48 -29.51
C CYS A 9 5.04 -1.49 -30.24
N SER A 10 5.49 -1.95 -31.41
CA SER A 10 4.79 -2.92 -32.26
C SER A 10 4.54 -4.29 -31.58
N ASN A 11 5.38 -4.68 -30.61
CA ASN A 11 5.28 -5.99 -29.95
C ASN A 11 4.32 -6.01 -28.74
N CYS A 12 4.18 -4.90 -28.02
CA CYS A 12 3.38 -4.86 -26.78
C CYS A 12 2.43 -3.67 -26.62
N GLY A 13 2.40 -2.73 -27.57
CA GLY A 13 1.50 -1.57 -27.58
C GLY A 13 1.81 -0.48 -26.55
N ARG A 14 2.79 -0.68 -25.65
CA ARG A 14 3.21 0.35 -24.68
C ARG A 14 3.92 1.51 -25.39
N ARG A 15 3.70 2.73 -24.91
CA ARG A 15 4.23 3.98 -25.48
C ARG A 15 5.55 4.38 -24.83
N PHE A 16 6.56 4.69 -25.64
CA PHE A 16 7.89 5.08 -25.17
C PHE A 16 8.39 6.32 -25.91
N ALA A 17 9.34 7.04 -25.31
CA ALA A 17 10.11 8.05 -26.02
C ALA A 17 10.97 7.37 -27.10
N GLU A 18 11.12 7.99 -28.26
CA GLU A 18 11.86 7.44 -29.42
C GLU A 18 13.25 6.91 -29.03
N GLN A 19 14.00 7.68 -28.25
CA GLN A 19 15.34 7.33 -27.76
C GLN A 19 15.36 6.04 -26.92
N ARG A 20 14.26 5.69 -26.24
CA ARG A 20 14.14 4.48 -25.41
C ARG A 20 13.44 3.33 -26.14
N LEU A 21 12.78 3.60 -27.27
CA LEU A 21 12.01 2.60 -28.00
C LEU A 21 12.91 1.47 -28.52
N ALA A 22 14.08 1.79 -29.08
CA ALA A 22 15.02 0.80 -29.59
C ALA A 22 15.48 -0.20 -28.51
N GLN A 23 15.85 0.31 -27.33
CA GLN A 23 16.22 -0.53 -26.18
C GLN A 23 15.03 -1.36 -25.67
N HIS A 24 13.84 -0.76 -25.67
CA HIS A 24 12.63 -1.47 -25.31
C HIS A 24 12.32 -2.62 -26.28
N GLU A 25 12.45 -2.42 -27.60
CA GLU A 25 12.12 -3.42 -28.61
C GLU A 25 12.98 -4.68 -28.51
N ASP A 26 14.29 -4.55 -28.25
CA ASP A 26 15.18 -5.70 -28.05
C ASP A 26 14.74 -6.55 -26.84
N VAL A 27 14.43 -5.91 -25.72
CA VAL A 27 13.94 -6.60 -24.52
C VAL A 27 12.54 -7.17 -24.76
N CYS A 28 11.64 -6.39 -25.35
CA CYS A 28 10.24 -6.73 -25.55
C CYS A 28 10.08 -7.94 -26.48
N ARG A 29 10.91 -8.07 -27.51
CA ARG A 29 10.93 -9.24 -28.39
C ARG A 29 11.26 -10.53 -27.64
N ARG A 30 12.12 -10.45 -26.63
CA ARG A 30 12.55 -11.59 -25.79
C ARG A 30 11.57 -11.88 -24.65
N GLN A 31 10.61 -10.99 -24.36
CA GLN A 31 9.60 -11.21 -23.32
C GLN A 31 8.58 -12.26 -23.78
N LYS A 32 8.72 -13.49 -23.27
CA LYS A 32 7.66 -14.50 -23.38
C LYS A 32 6.58 -14.22 -22.34
N LYS A 33 5.30 -14.43 -22.70
CA LYS A 33 4.19 -14.39 -21.73
C LYS A 33 4.43 -15.45 -20.66
N ARG A 34 4.86 -15.02 -19.46
CA ARG A 34 5.04 -15.92 -18.32
C ARG A 34 3.67 -16.33 -17.78
N LYS A 35 3.55 -17.58 -17.34
CA LYS A 35 2.33 -18.05 -16.66
C LYS A 35 2.15 -17.24 -15.37
N VAL A 36 0.90 -16.89 -15.06
CA VAL A 36 0.57 -16.26 -13.78
C VAL A 36 1.01 -17.20 -12.67
N PHE A 37 1.89 -16.70 -11.81
CA PHE A 37 2.41 -17.47 -10.69
C PHE A 37 1.29 -17.68 -9.67
N ASN A 38 0.91 -18.94 -9.44
CA ASN A 38 -0.13 -19.26 -8.49
C ASN A 38 0.53 -19.59 -7.14
N MET A 39 0.48 -18.63 -6.21
CA MET A 39 1.04 -18.76 -4.86
C MET A 39 0.47 -19.95 -4.11
N ALA A 40 -0.83 -20.23 -4.25
CA ALA A 40 -1.45 -21.38 -3.61
C ALA A 40 -0.86 -22.69 -4.16
N LYS A 41 -0.70 -22.79 -5.48
CA LYS A 41 -0.08 -23.96 -6.10
C LYS A 41 1.35 -24.18 -5.60
N GLN A 42 2.17 -23.12 -5.56
CA GLN A 42 3.56 -23.23 -5.12
C GLN A 42 3.67 -23.64 -3.64
N ARG A 43 2.70 -23.27 -2.80
CA ARG A 43 2.68 -23.69 -1.38
C ARG A 43 2.28 -25.15 -1.19
N THR A 44 1.47 -25.69 -2.09
CA THR A 44 0.94 -27.06 -1.99
C THR A 44 1.77 -28.10 -2.76
N GLU A 45 2.55 -27.68 -3.75
CA GLU A 45 3.40 -28.55 -4.57
C GLU A 45 4.42 -29.30 -3.70
N GLY A 46 4.41 -30.63 -3.78
CA GLY A 46 5.31 -31.50 -2.99
C GLY A 46 4.89 -31.74 -1.53
N THR A 47 3.71 -31.27 -1.13
CA THR A 47 3.12 -31.56 0.20
C THR A 47 1.99 -32.57 0.05
N GLU A 48 1.64 -33.31 1.12
CA GLU A 48 0.45 -34.19 1.15
C GLU A 48 -0.87 -33.45 0.83
N MET A 49 -0.84 -32.12 0.80
CA MET A 49 -1.97 -31.26 0.46
C MET A 49 -2.17 -31.05 -1.05
N GLU A 50 -1.30 -31.59 -1.91
CA GLU A 50 -1.42 -31.49 -3.38
C GLU A 50 -2.71 -32.12 -3.93
N GLY A 51 -3.21 -33.18 -3.27
CA GLY A 51 -4.43 -33.91 -3.64
C GLY A 51 -5.70 -33.47 -2.88
N MET A 52 -5.57 -32.57 -1.90
CA MET A 52 -6.73 -32.14 -1.11
C MET A 52 -7.56 -31.14 -1.93
N PRO A 53 -8.89 -31.33 -2.09
CA PRO A 53 -9.73 -30.33 -2.73
C PRO A 53 -9.51 -29.00 -2.02
N LYS A 54 -9.11 -27.97 -2.78
CA LYS A 54 -9.08 -26.59 -2.28
C LYS A 54 -10.46 -26.34 -1.71
N SER A 55 -10.55 -26.24 -0.39
CA SER A 55 -11.78 -25.89 0.30
C SER A 55 -12.36 -24.70 -0.46
N SER A 56 -13.61 -24.84 -0.90
CA SER A 56 -14.39 -23.82 -1.61
C SER A 56 -14.06 -22.44 -1.04
N PRO A 57 -13.99 -21.37 -1.87
CA PRO A 57 -13.61 -20.04 -1.39
C PRO A 57 -14.43 -19.77 -0.13
N ALA A 58 -13.73 -19.78 1.02
CA ALA A 58 -14.37 -19.55 2.30
C ALA A 58 -15.11 -18.24 2.11
N LYS A 59 -16.45 -18.27 2.29
CA LYS A 59 -17.31 -17.09 2.18
C LYS A 59 -16.50 -15.92 2.74
N GLU A 60 -16.06 -15.02 1.87
CA GLU A 60 -15.13 -13.96 2.27
C GLU A 60 -15.84 -13.22 3.40
N LYS A 61 -15.42 -13.44 4.65
CA LYS A 61 -15.87 -12.57 5.74
C LYS A 61 -15.53 -11.17 5.25
N PRO A 62 -16.49 -10.23 5.22
CA PRO A 62 -16.22 -8.90 4.72
C PRO A 62 -14.97 -8.40 5.44
N LYS A 63 -13.91 -8.13 4.67
CA LYS A 63 -12.66 -7.64 5.25
C LYS A 63 -13.03 -6.41 6.07
N PRO A 64 -12.68 -6.33 7.37
CA PRO A 64 -13.03 -5.17 8.16
C PRO A 64 -12.51 -3.93 7.45
N LYS A 65 -13.39 -2.94 7.26
CA LYS A 65 -13.03 -1.70 6.58
C LYS A 65 -11.91 -1.07 7.40
N SER A 66 -10.74 -0.91 6.78
CA SER A 66 -9.60 -0.32 7.48
C SER A 66 -9.77 1.19 7.55
N ASN A 67 -10.01 1.70 8.76
CA ASN A 67 -10.10 3.13 9.06
C ASN A 67 -8.69 3.77 9.19
N TRP A 68 -7.79 3.46 8.25
CA TRP A 68 -6.36 3.79 8.39
C TRP A 68 -6.11 5.30 8.40
N ARG A 69 -6.90 6.08 7.65
CA ARG A 69 -6.76 7.54 7.59
C ARG A 69 -7.05 8.17 8.94
N ASP A 70 -8.11 7.73 9.59
CA ASP A 70 -8.50 8.22 10.91
C ASP A 70 -7.46 7.83 11.96
N LYS A 71 -6.97 6.57 11.94
CA LYS A 71 -5.87 6.13 12.79
C LYS A 71 -4.58 6.92 12.57
N HIS A 72 -4.26 7.24 11.31
CA HIS A 72 -3.08 8.03 10.97
C HIS A 72 -3.22 9.47 11.44
N ALA A 73 -4.40 10.07 11.27
CA ALA A 73 -4.70 11.41 11.75
C ALA A 73 -4.58 11.48 13.29
N ALA A 74 -5.16 10.51 14.00
CA ALA A 74 -5.05 10.41 15.46
C ALA A 74 -3.58 10.28 15.92
N PHE A 75 -2.77 9.48 15.23
CA PHE A 75 -1.34 9.36 15.51
C PHE A 75 -0.59 10.68 15.28
N GLN A 76 -0.85 11.36 14.15
CA GLN A 76 -0.24 12.66 13.88
C GLN A 76 -0.60 13.71 14.94
N GLN A 77 -1.87 13.73 15.38
CA GLN A 77 -2.33 14.61 16.46
C GLN A 77 -1.63 14.31 17.78
N ALA A 78 -1.47 13.02 18.15
CA ALA A 78 -0.74 12.63 19.35
C ALA A 78 0.74 13.08 19.32
N VAL A 79 1.38 13.02 18.16
CA VAL A 79 2.75 13.55 17.98
C VAL A 79 2.79 15.07 18.10
N GLN A 80 1.79 15.78 17.56
CA GLN A 80 1.70 17.24 17.64
C GLN A 80 1.47 17.72 19.08
N SER A 81 0.55 17.09 19.81
CA SER A 81 0.28 17.43 21.21
C SER A 81 1.50 17.20 22.11
N GLY A 82 2.24 16.10 21.90
CA GLY A 82 3.49 15.87 22.63
C GLY A 82 4.52 16.98 22.40
N LYS A 83 4.64 17.48 21.17
CA LYS A 83 5.50 18.63 20.85
C LYS A 83 5.01 19.93 21.46
N GLU A 84 3.70 20.10 21.61
CA GLU A 84 3.11 21.29 22.22
C GLU A 84 3.39 21.34 23.73
N VAL A 85 3.27 20.18 24.40
CA VAL A 85 3.68 20.00 25.80
C VAL A 85 5.14 20.37 25.99
N GLU A 86 6.04 19.86 25.12
CA GLU A 86 7.47 20.16 25.20
C GLU A 86 7.76 21.67 25.01
N LYS A 87 7.06 22.33 24.08
CA LYS A 87 7.19 23.78 23.87
C LYS A 87 6.77 24.60 25.08
N VAL A 88 5.65 24.27 25.71
CA VAL A 88 5.16 24.98 26.90
C VAL A 88 6.13 24.80 28.07
N LEU A 89 6.64 23.58 28.25
CA LEU A 89 7.63 23.30 29.29
C LEU A 89 8.94 24.07 29.04
N ALA A 90 9.41 24.13 27.79
CA ALA A 90 10.60 24.89 27.42
C ALA A 90 10.43 26.41 27.59
N ALA A 91 9.22 26.94 27.40
CA ALA A 91 8.88 28.34 27.65
C ALA A 91 8.69 28.68 29.14
N GLY A 92 8.83 27.70 30.04
CA GLY A 92 8.62 27.88 31.48
C GLY A 92 7.14 27.95 31.90
N GLY A 93 6.22 27.55 31.02
CA GLY A 93 4.77 27.46 31.31
C GLY A 93 4.38 26.16 32.01
N ASN A 94 3.14 26.08 32.50
CA ASN A 94 2.62 24.91 33.22
C ASN A 94 1.85 23.96 32.30
N LEU A 95 1.97 22.64 32.53
CA LEU A 95 1.23 21.61 31.78
C LEU A 95 -0.30 21.78 31.86
N ALA A 96 -0.82 22.37 32.95
CA ALA A 96 -2.24 22.56 33.18
C ALA A 96 -2.88 23.64 32.28
N ASP A 97 -2.06 24.51 31.65
CA ASP A 97 -2.55 25.56 30.75
C ASP A 97 -2.84 25.04 29.34
N LEU A 98 -2.41 23.80 29.02
CA LEU A 98 -2.70 23.16 27.74
C LEU A 98 -4.05 22.45 27.76
N PRO A 99 -4.90 22.65 26.74
CA PRO A 99 -6.13 21.88 26.62
C PRO A 99 -5.78 20.39 26.48
N PRO A 100 -6.51 19.49 27.17
CA PRO A 100 -6.26 18.06 27.06
C PRO A 100 -6.45 17.63 25.60
N PRO A 101 -5.58 16.74 25.07
CA PRO A 101 -5.72 16.28 23.70
C PRO A 101 -7.09 15.60 23.51
N PRO A 102 -7.72 15.77 22.33
CA PRO A 102 -9.01 15.16 22.05
C PRO A 102 -8.94 13.63 22.21
N PRO A 103 -10.00 12.99 22.73
CA PRO A 103 -10.06 11.53 22.84
C PRO A 103 -9.86 10.86 21.48
N SER A 104 -9.08 9.78 21.43
CA SER A 104 -8.92 9.01 20.19
C SER A 104 -10.19 8.19 19.92
N GLU A 105 -11.01 8.63 18.96
CA GLU A 105 -12.12 7.82 18.47
C GLU A 105 -11.53 6.70 17.60
N ASN A 106 -11.57 5.46 18.10
CA ASN A 106 -11.15 4.28 17.35
C ASN A 106 -12.39 3.60 16.75
N PRO A 107 -12.74 3.88 15.48
CA PRO A 107 -13.97 3.38 14.85
C PRO A 107 -14.00 1.86 14.63
N ASP A 108 -12.92 1.14 14.97
CA ASP A 108 -12.85 -0.32 14.93
C ASP A 108 -13.43 -0.99 16.19
N TYR A 109 -13.78 -0.23 17.23
CA TYR A 109 -14.55 -0.77 18.35
C TYR A 109 -15.99 -1.04 17.89
N VAL A 110 -16.26 -2.30 17.55
CA VAL A 110 -17.62 -2.82 17.35
C VAL A 110 -18.17 -3.20 18.72
N LEU A 111 -19.26 -2.55 19.16
CA LEU A 111 -20.10 -3.02 20.27
C LEU A 111 -20.96 -4.20 19.83
#